data_AF-A0AAP9DYA1-F1
#
_entry.id   AF-A0AAP9DYA1-F1
#
_cell.length_a   1.000
_cell.length_b   1.000
_cell.length_c   1.000
_cell.angle_alpha   90.00
_cell.angle_beta   90.00
_cell.angle_gamma   90.00
#
_symmetry.space_group_name_H-M   'P 1'
#
loop_
_entity.id
_entity.type
_entity.pdbx_description
1 polymer ?
#
loop_
_entity_poly.entity_id
_entity_poly.type
_entity_poly.pdbx_seq_one_letter_code
_entity_poly.pdbx_strand_id
1 'polypeptide(L)'
;MTTKEVVQSIVIHGFLGYLWVLFITHIVNVANSMDYMIARSLLILAGTLLFWSIVNRITPFHSYKFTHPAKIAGIISFVLVVLLQVFGLTIV
;
A
#
# COMPACT_ATOMS: atom_id res chain seq x y z
N MET A 1 -21.68 -9.05 8.92
CA MET A 1 -20.95 -8.33 7.85
C MET A 1 -21.91 -7.33 7.25
N THR A 2 -21.75 -6.04 7.55
CA THR A 2 -22.59 -5.03 6.90
C THR A 2 -21.90 -4.58 5.60
N THR A 3 -22.66 -4.42 4.52
CA THR A 3 -22.12 -3.97 3.21
C THR A 3 -21.32 -2.67 3.35
N LYS A 4 -21.73 -1.80 4.28
CA LYS A 4 -21.06 -0.55 4.62
C LYS A 4 -19.61 -0.74 5.08
N GLU A 5 -19.34 -1.69 5.97
CA GLU A 5 -17.97 -1.96 6.48
C GLU A 5 -17.04 -2.46 5.37
N VAL A 6 -17.56 -3.29 4.47
CA VAL A 6 -16.79 -3.83 3.34
C VAL A 6 -16.46 -2.73 2.34
N VAL A 7 -17.45 -1.91 1.96
CA VAL A 7 -17.24 -0.77 1.04
C VAL A 7 -16.25 0.23 1.64
N GLN A 8 -16.38 0.58 2.93
CA GLN A 8 -15.43 1.46 3.60
C GLN A 8 -14.02 0.88 3.60
N SER A 9 -13.87 -0.42 3.85
CA SER A 9 -12.57 -1.08 3.81
C SER A 9 -11.94 -1.05 2.42
N ILE A 10 -12.73 -1.33 1.37
CA ILE A 10 -12.27 -1.27 -0.03
C ILE A 10 -11.79 0.14 -0.37
N VAL A 11 -12.57 1.17 -0.06
CA VAL A 11 -12.23 2.57 -0.37
C VAL A 11 -10.95 3.00 0.35
N ILE A 12 -10.85 2.71 1.66
CA ILE A 12 -9.67 3.10 2.46
C ILE A 12 -8.42 2.39 1.94
N HIS A 13 -8.47 1.07 1.77
CA HIS A 13 -7.28 0.31 1.35
C HIS A 13 -6.91 0.54 -0.11
N GLY A 14 -7.90 0.75 -1.00
CA GLY A 14 -7.64 1.16 -2.37
C GLY A 14 -6.92 2.51 -2.44
N PHE A 15 -7.40 3.49 -1.67
CA PHE A 15 -6.75 4.81 -1.57
C PHE A 15 -5.33 4.71 -0.99
N LEU A 16 -5.13 3.90 0.05
CA LEU A 16 -3.81 3.64 0.61
C LEU A 16 -2.87 2.94 -0.39
N GLY A 17 -3.40 2.04 -1.22
CA GLY A 17 -2.66 1.41 -2.32
C GLY A 17 -2.16 2.44 -3.32
N TYR A 18 -3.02 3.36 -3.73
CA TYR A 18 -2.65 4.45 -4.63
C TYR A 18 -1.57 5.36 -4.02
N LEU A 19 -1.73 5.76 -2.75
CA LEU A 19 -0.72 6.55 -2.04
C LEU A 19 0.62 5.81 -1.89
N TRP A 20 0.58 4.50 -1.67
CA TRP A 20 1.79 3.68 -1.60
C TRP A 20 2.52 3.69 -2.94
N VAL A 21 1.81 3.58 -4.07
CA VAL A 21 2.45 3.62 -5.40
C VAL A 21 3.10 4.98 -5.66
N LEU A 22 2.41 6.10 -5.36
CA LEU A 22 3.01 7.43 -5.50
C LEU A 22 4.29 7.57 -4.65
N PHE A 23 4.21 7.13 -3.40
CA PHE A 23 5.33 7.19 -2.47
C PHE A 23 6.50 6.31 -2.93
N ILE A 24 6.25 5.05 -3.29
CA ILE A 24 7.31 4.11 -3.67
C ILE A 24 7.97 4.52 -4.98
N THR A 25 7.23 5.09 -5.93
CA THR A 25 7.81 5.64 -7.18
C THR A 25 8.81 6.74 -6.87
N HIS A 26 8.47 7.67 -5.97
CA HIS A 26 9.40 8.72 -5.56
C HIS A 26 10.64 8.15 -4.86
N ILE A 27 10.45 7.22 -3.93
CA ILE A 27 11.53 6.54 -3.20
C ILE A 27 12.44 5.76 -4.16
N VAL A 28 11.88 5.02 -5.11
CA VAL A 28 12.65 4.27 -6.12
C VAL A 28 13.44 5.23 -7.02
N ASN A 29 12.86 6.35 -7.43
CA ASN A 29 13.58 7.35 -8.22
C ASN A 29 14.79 7.92 -7.46
N VAL A 30 14.63 8.25 -6.18
CA VAL A 30 15.75 8.65 -5.31
C VAL A 30 16.77 7.52 -5.19
N ALA A 31 16.31 6.29 -4.95
CA ALA A 31 17.18 5.14 -4.77
C ALA A 31 17.97 4.79 -6.05
N ASN A 32 17.40 5.06 -7.23
CA ASN A 32 18.07 4.87 -8.53
C ASN A 32 19.19 5.88 -8.78
N SER A 33 19.18 7.01 -8.08
CA SER A 33 20.27 8.01 -8.15
C SER A 33 21.48 7.64 -7.27
N MET A 34 21.39 6.54 -6.51
CA MET A 34 22.46 6.05 -5.65
C MET A 34 23.33 5.01 -6.38
N ASP A 35 24.65 5.14 -6.26
CA ASP A 35 25.60 4.21 -6.88
C ASP A 35 25.62 2.82 -6.21
N TYR A 36 25.28 2.75 -4.92
CA TYR A 36 25.39 1.52 -4.13
C TYR A 36 24.07 0.73 -4.12
N MET A 37 24.08 -0.47 -4.71
CA MET A 37 22.92 -1.38 -4.77
C MET A 37 22.34 -1.70 -3.37
N ILE A 38 23.21 -1.84 -2.36
CA ILE A 38 22.80 -2.12 -0.98
C ILE A 38 22.01 -0.94 -0.40
N ALA A 39 22.52 0.28 -0.58
CA ALA A 39 21.85 1.49 -0.09
C ALA A 39 20.49 1.70 -0.78
N ARG A 40 20.43 1.47 -2.09
CA ARG A 40 19.19 1.49 -2.88
C ARG A 40 18.13 0.55 -2.31
N SER A 41 18.51 -0.72 -2.09
CA SER A 41 17.60 -1.74 -1.56
C SER A 41 17.14 -1.41 -0.13
N LEU A 42 18.07 -0.94 0.72
CA LEU A 42 17.78 -0.58 2.10
C LEU A 42 16.80 0.60 2.19
N LEU A 43 16.96 1.60 1.32
CA LEU A 43 16.09 2.78 1.27
C LEU A 43 14.67 2.43 0.81
N ILE A 44 14.52 1.59 -0.21
CA ILE A 44 13.21 1.11 -0.68
C ILE A 44 12.52 0.28 0.42
N LEU A 45 13.27 -0.60 1.08
CA LEU A 45 12.75 -1.44 2.17
C LEU A 45 12.34 -0.59 3.38
N ALA A 46 13.18 0.36 3.79
CA ALA A 46 12.87 1.31 4.86
C ALA A 46 11.63 2.16 4.53
N GLY A 47 11.55 2.69 3.31
CA GLY A 47 10.38 3.45 2.84
C GLY A 47 9.10 2.61 2.92
N THR A 48 9.13 1.37 2.45
CA THR A 48 7.98 0.46 2.49
C THR A 48 7.54 0.17 3.93
N LEU A 49 8.48 -0.09 4.84
CA LEU A 49 8.18 -0.32 6.26
C LEU A 49 7.60 0.91 6.96
N LEU A 50 8.13 2.11 6.65
CA LEU A 50 7.60 3.37 7.17
C LEU A 50 6.17 3.60 6.70
N PHE A 51 5.89 3.38 5.41
CA PHE A 51 4.55 3.50 4.86
C PHE A 51 3.60 2.48 5.51
N TRP A 52 4.05 1.24 5.72
CA TRP A 52 3.27 0.22 6.40
C TRP A 52 2.91 0.62 7.85
N SER A 53 3.85 1.24 8.57
CA SER A 53 3.59 1.79 9.91
C SER A 53 2.49 2.85 9.90
N ILE A 54 2.46 3.70 8.86
CA ILE A 54 1.41 4.71 8.66
C ILE A 54 0.06 4.03 8.38
N VAL A 55 0.01 3.07 7.46
CA VAL A 55 -1.20 2.29 7.14
C VAL A 55 -1.78 1.64 8.40
N ASN A 56 -0.92 1.02 9.22
CA ASN A 56 -1.34 0.33 10.43
C ASN A 56 -1.89 1.28 11.52
N ARG A 57 -1.52 2.57 11.49
CA ARG A 57 -2.04 3.59 12.40
C ARG A 57 -3.35 4.21 11.92
N ILE A 58 -3.50 4.40 10.61
CA ILE A 58 -4.68 5.08 10.02
C ILE A 58 -5.85 4.13 9.83
N THR A 59 -5.58 2.85 9.56
CA THR A 59 -6.66 1.90 9.31
C THR A 59 -7.44 1.60 10.61
N PRO A 60 -8.75 1.87 10.66
CA PRO A 60 -9.56 1.66 11.86
C PRO A 60 -9.79 0.16 12.18
N PHE A 61 -9.30 -0.73 11.31
CA PHE A 61 -9.53 -2.17 11.40
C PHE A 61 -8.51 -2.93 12.24
N HIS A 62 -7.68 -2.24 13.04
CA HIS A 62 -6.79 -2.84 14.04
C HIS A 62 -7.52 -3.86 14.95
N SER A 63 -8.80 -3.60 15.26
CA SER A 63 -9.62 -4.45 16.13
C SER A 63 -10.17 -5.72 15.46
N TYR A 64 -10.18 -5.79 14.12
CA TYR A 64 -10.75 -6.95 13.42
C TYR A 64 -9.71 -8.06 13.22
N LYS A 65 -10.10 -9.30 13.54
CA LYS A 65 -9.30 -10.52 13.24
C LYS A 65 -8.91 -10.55 11.76
N PHE A 66 -7.74 -11.12 11.46
CA PHE A 66 -7.25 -11.30 10.09
C PHE A 66 -8.24 -12.04 9.17
N THR A 67 -9.10 -12.87 9.75
CA THR A 67 -10.15 -13.62 9.05
C THR A 67 -11.41 -12.80 8.75
N HIS A 68 -11.49 -11.53 9.17
CA HIS A 68 -12.68 -10.72 8.92
C HIS A 68 -12.78 -10.36 7.43
N PRO A 69 -13.94 -10.58 6.77
CA PRO A 69 -14.08 -10.39 5.33
C PRO A 69 -13.74 -8.98 4.86
N ALA A 70 -14.04 -7.95 5.67
CA ALA A 70 -13.70 -6.57 5.34
C ALA A 70 -12.18 -6.34 5.27
N LYS A 71 -11.39 -7.00 6.12
CA LYS A 71 -9.92 -6.88 6.11
C LYS A 71 -9.31 -7.56 4.90
N ILE A 72 -9.84 -8.72 4.52
CA ILE A 72 -9.45 -9.44 3.29
C ILE A 72 -9.78 -8.60 2.05
N ALA A 73 -10.99 -8.05 1.96
CA ALA A 73 -11.40 -7.19 0.86
C ALA A 73 -10.52 -5.93 0.75
N GLY A 74 -10.12 -5.36 1.89
CA GLY A 74 -9.18 -4.25 1.94
C GLY A 74 -7.81 -4.62 1.37
N ILE A 75 -7.20 -5.71 1.84
CA ILE A 75 -5.89 -6.18 1.35
C ILE A 75 -5.94 -6.47 -0.15
N ILE A 76 -6.99 -7.16 -0.62
CA ILE A 76 -7.17 -7.43 -2.05
C ILE A 76 -7.26 -6.13 -2.84
N SER A 77 -8.00 -5.14 -2.35
CA SER A 77 -8.13 -3.84 -3.02
C SER A 77 -6.79 -3.09 -3.08
N PHE A 78 -6.01 -3.12 -2.00
CA PHE A 78 -4.67 -2.55 -1.96
C PHE A 78 -3.76 -3.20 -3.02
N VAL A 79 -3.69 -4.53 -3.02
CA VAL A 79 -2.86 -5.28 -3.97
C VAL A 79 -3.32 -5.06 -5.42
N LEU A 80 -4.64 -5.02 -5.64
CA LEU A 80 -5.20 -4.78 -6.97
C LEU A 80 -4.79 -3.41 -7.50
N VAL A 81 -4.91 -2.35 -6.70
CA VAL A 81 -4.48 -0.99 -7.09
C VAL A 81 -2.99 -0.97 -7.41
N VAL A 82 -2.16 -1.62 -6.59
CA VAL A 82 -0.72 -1.73 -6.84
C VAL A 82 -0.43 -2.43 -8.17
N LEU A 83 -1.05 -3.58 -8.42
CA LEU A 83 -0.83 -4.34 -9.65
C LEU A 83 -1.30 -3.57 -10.90
N LEU A 84 -2.47 -2.92 -10.82
CA LEU A 84 -2.99 -2.11 -11.91
C LEU A 84 -2.04 -0.95 -12.22
N GLN A 85 -1.54 -0.26 -11.20
CA GLN A 85 -0.69 0.92 -11.41
C GLN A 85 0.73 0.55 -11.88
N VAL A 86 1.27 -0.59 -11.45
CA VAL A 86 2.62 -1.04 -11.81
C VAL A 86 2.65 -1.76 -13.16
N PHE A 87 1.64 -2.58 -13.49
CA PHE A 87 1.66 -3.45 -14.66
C PHE A 87 0.62 -3.13 -15.74
N GLY A 88 -0.54 -2.58 -15.36
CA GLY A 88 -1.72 -2.54 -16.25
C GLY A 88 -2.05 -1.16 -16.84
N LEU A 89 -1.81 -0.09 -16.09
CA LEU A 89 -2.16 1.27 -16.46
C LEU A 89 -1.11 2.22 -15.87
N THR A 90 -0.12 2.59 -16.67
CA THR A 90 0.85 3.65 -16.34
C THR A 90 0.12 5.01 -16.39
N ILE A 91 -0.63 5.35 -15.32
CA ILE A 91 -1.31 6.66 -15.19
C ILE A 91 -0.46 7.66 -14.39
N VAL A 92 0.85 7.44 -14.32
CA VAL A 92 1.81 8.40 -13.74
C VAL A 92 2.98 8.54 -14.70
#